data_AF-A0AA88ILQ4-F1
#
_entry.id   AF-A0AA88ILQ4-F1
#
_cell.length_a   1.000
_cell.length_b   1.000
_cell.length_c   1.000
_cell.angle_alpha   90.00
_cell.angle_beta   90.00
_cell.angle_gamma   90.00
#
_symmetry.space_group_name_H-M   'P 1'
#
loop_
_entity.id
_entity.type
_entity.pdbx_description
1 polymer ?
#
loop_
_entity_poly.entity_id
_entity_poly.type
_entity_poly.pdbx_seq_one_letter_code
_entity_poly.pdbx_strand_id
1 'polypeptide(L)'
;MSLISKYESQNMSLSVRAPSQVISDKKKLNEQRFKNNLPGEKWARIFLKRQSDQLSHRFCQNVSSSHNKVDSRTVSSYTECLEETLRDVKPKCIVNYDDTTLPDNPGRVIAIFKRKVKYPERLMNQTTLERSTILAASASGEQFWPYIVFKLVKLWDSWIEGASKGFRFNRSKSGWFVSTCFHDFFESLIVPWVEKFGPDEEKVLIS
;
A
#
# COMPACT_ATOMS: atom_id res chain seq x y z
N MET A 1 -18.04 -9.91 -31.32
CA MET A 1 -17.02 -10.21 -30.29
C MET A 1 -16.58 -8.90 -29.67
N SER A 2 -16.79 -8.71 -28.36
CA SER A 2 -16.50 -7.43 -27.70
C SER A 2 -14.99 -7.20 -27.56
N LEU A 3 -14.57 -5.94 -27.50
CA LEU A 3 -13.17 -5.52 -27.30
C LEU A 3 -12.55 -6.10 -26.02
N ILE A 4 -13.38 -6.44 -25.03
CA ILE A 4 -12.97 -7.06 -23.76
C ILE A 4 -12.36 -8.45 -24.01
N SER A 5 -13.00 -9.24 -24.88
CA SER A 5 -12.53 -10.60 -25.22
C SER A 5 -11.17 -10.61 -25.94
N LYS A 6 -10.85 -9.57 -26.72
CA LYS A 6 -9.54 -9.44 -27.38
C LYS A 6 -8.43 -8.98 -26.42
N TYR A 7 -8.78 -8.11 -25.47
CA TYR A 7 -7.85 -7.61 -24.46
C TYR A 7 -7.48 -8.71 -23.45
N GLU A 8 -8.47 -9.49 -23.02
CA GLU A 8 -8.26 -10.67 -22.18
C GLU A 8 -7.42 -11.74 -22.88
N SER A 9 -7.65 -12.00 -24.18
CA SER A 9 -6.84 -12.97 -24.94
C SER A 9 -5.39 -12.54 -25.11
N GLN A 10 -5.12 -11.25 -25.34
CA GLN A 10 -3.76 -10.74 -25.48
C GLN A 10 -3.00 -10.78 -24.15
N ASN A 11 -3.62 -10.36 -23.04
CA ASN A 11 -3.00 -10.41 -21.71
C ASN A 11 -2.77 -11.84 -21.21
N MET A 12 -3.69 -12.76 -21.51
CA MET A 12 -3.53 -14.19 -21.21
C MET A 12 -2.34 -14.82 -21.95
N SER A 13 -2.06 -14.37 -23.18
CA SER A 13 -0.90 -14.83 -23.94
C SER A 13 0.44 -14.42 -23.30
N LEU A 14 0.49 -13.21 -22.73
CA LEU A 14 1.68 -12.67 -22.07
C LEU A 14 1.90 -13.29 -20.69
N SER A 15 0.81 -13.52 -19.93
CA SER A 15 0.88 -14.06 -18.56
C SER A 15 1.30 -15.53 -18.50
N VAL A 16 1.08 -16.31 -19.55
CA VAL A 16 1.55 -17.71 -19.63
C VAL A 16 2.97 -17.79 -20.19
N ARG A 17 3.33 -16.92 -21.14
CA ARG A 17 4.65 -16.94 -21.79
C ARG A 17 5.78 -16.54 -20.84
N ALA A 18 5.59 -15.52 -20.01
CA ALA A 18 6.65 -15.05 -19.11
C ALA A 18 7.06 -16.10 -18.05
N PRO A 19 6.13 -16.77 -17.34
CA PRO A 19 6.49 -17.86 -16.43
C PRO A 19 7.10 -19.07 -17.14
N SER A 20 6.58 -19.45 -18.32
CA SER A 20 7.14 -20.57 -19.10
C SER A 20 8.59 -20.32 -19.53
N GLN A 21 8.92 -19.11 -19.97
CA GLN A 21 10.30 -18.73 -20.29
C GLN A 21 11.22 -18.86 -19.06
N VAL A 22 10.80 -18.27 -17.93
CA VAL A 22 11.59 -18.27 -16.68
C VAL A 22 11.84 -19.70 -16.17
N ILE A 23 10.85 -20.59 -16.26
CA ILE A 23 11.01 -21.99 -15.87
C ILE A 23 11.95 -22.72 -16.83
N SER A 24 11.81 -22.49 -18.14
CA SER A 24 12.65 -23.13 -19.15
C SER A 24 14.12 -22.71 -19.03
N ASP A 25 14.37 -21.43 -18.76
CA ASP A 25 15.71 -20.87 -18.58
C ASP A 25 16.35 -21.41 -17.29
N LYS A 26 15.59 -21.47 -16.18
CA LYS A 26 16.08 -22.04 -14.91
C LYS A 26 16.36 -23.54 -14.98
N LYS A 27 15.58 -24.29 -15.75
CA LYS A 27 15.72 -25.75 -15.89
C LYS A 27 16.55 -26.18 -17.11
N LYS A 28 17.06 -25.23 -17.92
CA LYS A 28 17.73 -25.49 -19.21
C LYS A 28 16.96 -26.44 -20.12
N LEU A 29 15.63 -26.40 -20.05
CA LEU A 29 14.79 -27.26 -20.89
C LEU A 29 14.76 -26.66 -22.30
N ASN A 30 15.06 -27.47 -23.31
CA ASN A 30 14.98 -27.08 -24.72
C ASN A 30 13.89 -27.91 -25.40
N GLU A 31 12.73 -27.29 -25.62
CA GLU A 31 11.57 -27.92 -26.24
C GLU A 31 11.48 -27.54 -27.73
N GLN A 32 11.99 -28.43 -28.58
CA GLN A 32 12.07 -28.20 -30.03
C GLN A 32 10.70 -28.10 -30.73
N ARG A 33 9.63 -28.57 -30.08
CA ARG A 33 8.24 -28.44 -30.60
C ARG A 33 7.74 -27.00 -30.63
N PHE A 34 8.40 -26.08 -29.91
CA PHE A 34 8.01 -24.69 -29.83
C PHE A 34 9.02 -23.76 -30.52
N LYS A 35 8.50 -22.80 -31.29
CA LYS A 35 9.34 -21.73 -31.85
C LYS A 35 9.91 -20.89 -30.71
N ASN A 36 11.22 -20.71 -30.69
CA ASN A 36 11.94 -19.98 -29.64
C ASN A 36 11.68 -20.52 -28.23
N ASN A 37 11.45 -21.84 -28.10
CA ASN A 37 11.20 -22.50 -26.82
C ASN A 37 9.96 -21.97 -26.06
N LEU A 38 9.05 -21.29 -26.77
CA LEU A 38 7.88 -20.63 -26.18
C LEU A 38 6.58 -21.18 -26.75
N PRO A 39 5.62 -21.59 -25.91
CA PRO A 39 4.32 -22.01 -26.39
C PRO A 39 3.59 -20.86 -27.10
N GLY A 40 3.01 -21.18 -28.25
CA GLY A 40 2.13 -20.26 -28.97
C GLY A 40 0.85 -19.95 -28.16
N GLU A 41 0.20 -18.82 -28.45
CA GLU A 41 -1.03 -18.40 -27.76
C GLU A 41 -2.12 -19.48 -27.83
N LYS A 42 -2.30 -20.09 -29.02
CA LYS A 42 -3.27 -21.16 -29.23
C LYS A 42 -2.98 -22.38 -28.34
N TRP A 43 -1.71 -22.74 -28.19
CA TRP A 43 -1.30 -23.84 -27.32
C TRP A 43 -1.61 -23.53 -25.86
N ALA A 44 -1.24 -22.34 -25.38
CA ALA A 44 -1.48 -21.89 -24.01
C ALA A 44 -2.98 -21.91 -23.66
N ARG A 45 -3.83 -21.39 -24.55
CA ARG A 45 -5.29 -21.39 -24.36
C ARG A 45 -5.86 -22.81 -24.30
N ILE A 46 -5.43 -23.71 -25.18
CA ILE A 46 -5.90 -25.10 -25.19
C ILE A 46 -5.39 -25.86 -23.95
N PHE A 47 -4.15 -25.59 -23.52
CA PHE A 47 -3.58 -26.15 -22.30
C PHE A 47 -4.39 -25.73 -21.06
N LEU A 48 -4.62 -24.43 -20.86
CA LEU A 48 -5.41 -23.92 -19.74
C LEU A 48 -6.85 -24.46 -19.75
N LYS A 49 -7.46 -24.58 -20.93
CA LYS A 49 -8.81 -25.19 -21.05
C LYS A 49 -8.82 -26.67 -20.68
N ARG A 50 -7.76 -27.43 -20.97
CA ARG A 50 -7.67 -28.86 -20.61
C ARG A 50 -7.42 -29.08 -19.11
N GLN A 51 -6.76 -28.12 -18.47
CA GLN A 51 -6.38 -28.18 -17.05
C GLN A 51 -7.29 -27.28 -16.20
N SER A 52 -8.50 -26.96 -16.66
CA SER A 52 -9.39 -26.00 -15.98
C SER A 52 -9.92 -26.50 -14.64
N ASP A 53 -9.84 -27.82 -14.41
CA ASP A 53 -10.12 -28.49 -13.14
C ASP A 53 -9.00 -28.28 -12.10
N GLN A 54 -7.75 -28.11 -12.54
CA GLN A 54 -6.57 -27.96 -11.67
C GLN A 54 -6.01 -26.53 -11.63
N LEU A 55 -6.21 -25.74 -12.68
CA LEU A 55 -5.64 -24.41 -12.84
C LEU A 55 -6.74 -23.37 -12.95
N SER A 56 -6.57 -22.29 -12.20
CA SER A 56 -7.48 -21.15 -12.23
C SER A 56 -6.74 -19.85 -12.42
N HIS A 57 -7.38 -18.90 -13.09
CA HIS A 57 -6.84 -17.56 -13.24
C HIS A 57 -7.00 -16.80 -11.94
N ARG A 58 -5.92 -16.17 -11.48
CA ARG A 58 -5.89 -15.28 -10.33
C ARG A 58 -5.06 -14.05 -10.69
N PHE A 59 -5.49 -12.88 -10.22
CA PHE A 59 -4.63 -11.71 -10.26
C PHE A 59 -3.52 -11.91 -9.25
N CYS A 60 -2.28 -11.81 -9.72
CA CYS A 60 -1.13 -11.77 -8.83
C CYS A 60 -1.02 -10.37 -8.22
N GLN A 61 -0.62 -10.30 -6.95
CA GLN A 61 -0.23 -9.04 -6.34
C GLN A 61 1.23 -8.78 -6.65
N ASN A 62 1.55 -7.51 -6.92
CA ASN A 62 2.93 -7.08 -7.06
C ASN A 62 3.54 -7.01 -5.65
N VAL A 63 4.55 -7.83 -5.39
CA VAL A 63 5.31 -7.79 -4.15
C VAL A 63 6.64 -7.10 -4.43
N SER A 64 7.04 -6.16 -3.58
CA SER A 64 8.34 -5.51 -3.71
C SER A 64 9.47 -6.51 -3.45
N SER A 65 10.62 -6.30 -4.08
CA SER A 65 11.79 -7.17 -3.90
C SER A 65 12.33 -7.14 -2.46
N SER A 66 12.08 -6.06 -1.71
CA SER A 66 12.43 -5.94 -0.29
C SER A 66 11.58 -6.86 0.59
N HIS A 67 10.27 -6.97 0.36
CA HIS A 67 9.41 -7.92 1.10
C HIS A 67 9.79 -9.38 0.81
N ASN A 68 10.22 -9.70 -0.41
CA ASN A 68 10.68 -11.04 -0.77
C ASN A 68 12.04 -11.43 -0.17
N LYS A 69 12.77 -10.49 0.46
CA LYS A 69 14.03 -10.79 1.17
C LYS A 69 13.83 -11.08 2.65
N VAL A 70 12.65 -10.79 3.20
CA VAL A 70 12.35 -11.05 4.60
C VAL A 70 12.06 -12.54 4.73
N ASP A 71 12.94 -13.26 5.44
CA ASP A 71 12.76 -14.68 5.69
C ASP A 71 11.70 -14.91 6.78
N SER A 72 11.05 -16.07 6.74
CA SER A 72 10.06 -16.47 7.75
C SER A 72 10.65 -16.41 9.16
N ARG A 73 11.93 -16.74 9.33
CA ARG A 73 12.61 -16.69 10.64
C ARG A 73 12.69 -15.29 11.21
N THR A 74 12.91 -14.28 10.36
CA THR A 74 12.95 -12.88 10.79
C THR A 74 11.59 -12.42 11.30
N VAL A 75 10.52 -12.80 10.60
CA VAL A 75 9.15 -12.49 11.04
C VAL A 75 8.84 -13.18 12.35
N SER A 76 9.10 -14.49 12.47
CA SER A 76 8.86 -15.26 13.70
C SER A 76 9.64 -14.69 14.90
N SER A 77 10.93 -14.40 14.71
CA SER A 77 11.76 -13.81 15.77
C SER A 77 11.24 -12.45 16.23
N TYR A 78 10.82 -11.60 15.29
CA TYR A 78 10.23 -10.29 15.64
C TYR A 78 8.92 -10.48 16.42
N THR A 79 8.03 -11.37 15.98
CA THR A 79 6.76 -11.61 16.65
C THR A 79 6.94 -12.21 18.04
N GLU A 80 7.88 -13.14 18.22
CA GLU A 80 8.19 -13.75 19.53
C GLU A 80 8.72 -12.69 20.51
N CYS A 81 9.65 -11.84 20.08
CA CYS A 81 10.15 -10.74 20.92
C CYS A 81 9.06 -9.72 21.24
N LEU A 82 8.18 -9.43 20.28
CA LEU A 82 7.06 -8.50 20.48
C LEU A 82 6.05 -9.07 21.49
N GLU A 83 5.69 -10.35 21.38
CA GLU A 83 4.81 -11.02 22.33
C GLU A 83 5.37 -11.03 23.75
N GLU A 84 6.68 -11.24 23.91
CA GLU A 84 7.33 -11.17 25.21
C GLU A 84 7.33 -9.76 25.78
N THR A 85 7.64 -8.74 24.96
CA THR A 85 7.67 -7.33 25.39
C THR A 85 6.28 -6.83 25.80
N LEU A 86 5.22 -7.32 25.16
CA LEU A 86 3.85 -6.86 25.40
C LEU A 86 3.10 -7.67 26.47
N ARG A 87 3.70 -8.74 27.03
CA ARG A 87 3.01 -9.73 27.89
C ARG A 87 2.25 -9.10 29.07
N ASP A 88 2.85 -8.11 29.73
CA ASP A 88 2.29 -7.45 30.92
C ASP A 88 1.76 -6.04 30.64
N VAL A 89 1.75 -5.61 29.37
CA VAL A 89 1.29 -4.28 28.96
C VAL A 89 -0.21 -4.33 28.66
N LYS A 90 -0.99 -3.48 29.34
CA LYS A 90 -2.43 -3.40 29.10
C LYS A 90 -2.71 -2.92 27.67
N PRO A 91 -3.75 -3.43 26.98
CA PRO A 91 -4.10 -2.99 25.63
C PRO A 91 -4.32 -1.47 25.49
N LYS A 92 -4.86 -0.84 26.54
CA LYS A 92 -5.03 0.62 26.60
C LYS A 92 -3.72 1.41 26.63
N CYS A 93 -2.58 0.76 26.87
CA CYS A 93 -1.25 1.36 26.96
C CYS A 93 -0.36 1.04 25.74
N ILE A 94 -0.90 0.30 24.77
CA ILE A 94 -0.22 -0.04 23.51
C ILE A 94 -0.81 0.85 22.43
N VAL A 95 0.03 1.61 21.72
CA VAL A 95 -0.38 2.44 20.58
C VAL A 95 0.38 2.01 19.36
N ASN A 96 -0.33 1.77 18.26
CA ASN A 96 0.28 1.61 16.95
C ASN A 96 0.06 2.88 16.14
N TYR A 97 1.06 3.27 15.35
CA TYR A 97 0.93 4.36 14.38
C TYR A 97 1.57 3.96 13.06
N ASP A 98 1.07 4.53 11.96
CA ASP A 98 1.68 4.36 10.64
C ASP A 98 1.44 5.60 9.79
N ASP A 99 2.32 5.83 8.82
CA ASP A 99 2.19 6.92 7.86
C ASP A 99 1.56 6.45 6.54
N THR A 100 0.58 7.21 6.07
CA THR A 100 -0.09 6.95 4.80
C THR A 100 -0.18 8.21 3.97
N THR A 101 -0.11 8.06 2.66
CA THR A 101 -0.27 9.19 1.75
C THR A 101 -1.75 9.38 1.42
N LEU A 102 -2.27 10.58 1.66
CA LEU A 102 -3.59 10.97 1.17
C LEU A 102 -3.44 11.62 -0.21
N PRO A 103 -3.86 10.95 -1.30
CA PRO A 103 -3.79 11.53 -2.62
C PRO A 103 -4.82 12.65 -2.75
N ASP A 104 -4.38 13.79 -3.27
CA ASP A 104 -5.25 14.92 -3.65
C ASP A 104 -6.00 14.64 -4.98
N ASN A 105 -6.38 13.38 -5.19
CA ASN A 105 -6.99 12.89 -6.42
C ASN A 105 -8.41 12.41 -6.12
N PRO A 106 -9.46 13.06 -6.65
CA PRO A 106 -10.86 12.67 -6.43
C PRO A 106 -11.26 11.35 -7.12
N GLY A 107 -10.31 10.48 -7.46
CA GLY A 107 -10.53 9.19 -8.08
C GLY A 107 -11.01 9.26 -9.53
N ARG A 108 -11.38 8.08 -10.06
CA ARG A 108 -11.99 7.97 -11.39
C ARG A 108 -13.48 8.29 -11.27
N VAL A 109 -13.94 9.29 -12.00
CA VAL A 109 -15.37 9.61 -12.11
C VAL A 109 -15.97 8.96 -13.34
N ILE A 110 -17.19 8.47 -13.22
CA ILE A 110 -18.01 8.09 -14.36
C ILE A 110 -18.44 9.40 -15.04
N ALA A 111 -18.03 9.58 -16.29
CA ALA A 111 -18.42 10.73 -17.12
C ALA A 111 -19.03 10.24 -18.44
N ILE A 112 -19.97 11.02 -18.96
CA ILE A 112 -20.68 10.70 -20.21
C ILE A 112 -19.91 11.32 -21.37
N PHE A 113 -19.57 10.49 -22.37
CA PHE A 113 -18.88 10.93 -23.58
C PHE A 113 -19.66 10.50 -24.83
N LYS A 114 -19.44 11.19 -25.95
CA LYS A 114 -19.97 10.76 -27.25
C LYS A 114 -19.39 9.39 -27.64
N ARG A 115 -20.19 8.56 -28.31
CA ARG A 115 -19.71 7.28 -28.87
C ARG A 115 -18.49 7.52 -29.76
N LYS A 116 -17.46 6.64 -29.66
CA LYS A 116 -16.17 6.66 -30.39
C LYS A 116 -15.08 7.64 -29.89
N VAL A 117 -15.24 8.28 -28.73
CA VAL A 117 -14.11 8.99 -28.10
C VAL A 117 -13.08 7.95 -27.64
N LYS A 118 -11.86 8.03 -28.19
CA LYS A 118 -10.78 7.05 -27.95
C LYS A 118 -10.03 7.32 -26.65
N TYR A 119 -9.85 8.60 -26.30
CA TYR A 119 -9.14 9.05 -25.10
C TYR A 119 -9.91 10.21 -24.46
N PRO A 120 -10.91 9.91 -23.61
CA PRO A 120 -11.58 10.94 -22.84
C PRO A 120 -10.62 11.53 -21.80
N GLU A 121 -10.43 12.84 -21.83
CA GLU A 121 -9.56 13.57 -20.89
C GLU A 121 -10.40 14.41 -19.94
N ARG A 122 -10.01 14.41 -18.66
CA ARG A 122 -10.57 15.30 -17.64
C ARG A 122 -9.49 16.31 -17.29
N LEU A 123 -9.61 17.53 -17.80
CA LEU A 123 -8.77 18.65 -17.37
C LEU A 123 -9.09 18.96 -15.91
N MET A 124 -8.10 18.79 -15.05
CA MET A 124 -8.20 19.07 -13.62
C MET A 124 -6.92 19.73 -13.17
N ASN A 125 -7.07 20.84 -12.43
CA ASN A 125 -5.97 21.39 -11.66
C ASN A 125 -5.78 20.46 -10.45
N GLN A 126 -4.77 19.59 -10.54
CA GLN A 126 -4.32 18.81 -9.39
C GLN A 126 -3.13 19.54 -8.78
N THR A 127 -3.22 19.81 -7.48
CA THR A 127 -2.04 20.15 -6.69
C THR A 127 -1.26 18.86 -6.46
N THR A 128 0.00 18.80 -6.92
CA THR A 128 0.96 17.72 -6.63
C THR A 128 1.38 17.68 -5.15
N LEU A 129 0.52 18.18 -4.27
CA LEU A 129 0.71 18.24 -2.83
C LEU A 129 0.26 16.90 -2.26
N GLU A 130 1.12 15.90 -2.41
CA GLU A 130 1.03 14.70 -1.60
C GLU A 130 1.15 15.10 -0.13
N ARG A 131 0.23 14.60 0.70
CA ARG A 131 0.19 14.84 2.13
C ARG A 131 0.47 13.51 2.83
N SER A 132 1.55 13.45 3.61
CA SER A 132 1.76 12.33 4.54
C SER A 132 0.86 12.55 5.75
N THR A 133 0.09 11.54 6.12
CA THR A 133 -0.81 11.56 7.27
C THR A 133 -0.45 10.43 8.19
N ILE A 134 -0.23 10.74 9.45
CA ILE A 134 -0.08 9.71 10.48
C ILE A 134 -1.42 9.46 11.12
N LEU A 135 -1.73 8.18 11.18
CA LEU A 135 -2.86 7.65 11.91
C LEU A 135 -2.30 6.83 13.06
N ALA A 136 -2.86 7.02 14.25
CA ALA A 136 -2.50 6.27 15.43
C ALA A 136 -3.75 5.78 16.16
N ALA A 137 -3.66 4.61 16.77
CA ALA A 137 -4.72 4.03 17.58
C ALA A 137 -4.14 3.15 18.68
N SER A 138 -4.82 3.12 19.84
CA SER A 138 -4.48 2.18 20.89
C SER A 138 -5.00 0.78 20.59
N ALA A 139 -4.41 -0.25 21.21
CA ALA A 139 -4.91 -1.62 21.10
C ALA A 139 -6.27 -1.82 21.81
N SER A 140 -6.70 -0.86 22.65
CA SER A 140 -8.07 -0.80 23.18
C SER A 140 -9.07 -0.12 22.23
N GLY A 141 -8.61 0.40 21.09
CA GLY A 141 -9.45 1.05 20.07
C GLY A 141 -9.61 2.58 20.22
N GLU A 142 -8.87 3.24 21.12
CA GLU A 142 -8.86 4.71 21.19
C GLU A 142 -8.12 5.26 19.97
N GLN A 143 -8.81 6.02 19.13
CA GLN A 143 -8.22 6.63 17.93
C GLN A 143 -7.67 8.02 18.25
N PHE A 144 -6.50 8.31 17.73
CA PHE A 144 -5.89 9.63 17.84
C PHE A 144 -6.34 10.52 16.69
N TRP A 145 -6.30 11.83 16.91
CA TRP A 145 -6.54 12.77 15.83
C TRP A 145 -5.47 12.64 14.74
N PRO A 146 -5.84 12.73 13.46
CA PRO A 146 -4.88 12.66 12.36
C PRO A 146 -3.81 13.76 12.47
N TYR A 147 -2.59 13.37 12.15
CA TYR A 147 -1.45 14.28 12.07
C TYR A 147 -1.04 14.43 10.60
N ILE A 148 -1.25 15.61 10.03
CA ILE A 148 -1.12 15.84 8.58
C ILE A 148 0.12 16.68 8.30
N VAL A 149 1.00 16.17 7.42
CA VAL A 149 2.21 16.86 6.95
C VAL A 149 2.02 17.32 5.52
N PHE A 150 2.09 18.63 5.31
CA PHE A 150 2.05 19.23 3.99
C PHE A 150 3.44 19.32 3.36
N LYS A 151 3.53 19.10 2.04
CA LYS A 151 4.72 19.39 1.23
C LYS A 151 4.89 20.89 1.00
N LEU A 152 5.44 21.61 1.98
CA LEU A 152 5.54 23.07 1.98
C LEU A 152 6.78 23.57 2.76
N VAL A 153 7.17 24.82 2.51
CA VAL A 153 8.19 25.53 3.31
C VAL A 153 7.56 26.27 4.49
N LYS A 154 6.36 26.83 4.29
CA LYS A 154 5.57 27.53 5.32
C LYS A 154 4.14 27.03 5.27
N LEU A 155 3.52 26.92 6.44
CA LEU A 155 2.11 26.60 6.61
C LEU A 155 1.38 27.88 7.03
N TRP A 156 0.25 28.17 6.40
CA TRP A 156 -0.57 29.36 6.68
C TRP A 156 -1.85 28.96 7.39
N ASP A 157 -2.32 29.78 8.32
CA ASP A 157 -3.50 29.47 9.15
C ASP A 157 -4.77 29.20 8.34
N SER A 158 -4.93 29.87 7.19
CA SER A 158 -6.07 29.66 6.29
C SER A 158 -6.14 28.24 5.70
N TRP A 159 -5.06 27.46 5.75
CA TRP A 159 -5.02 26.08 5.23
C TRP A 159 -5.57 25.06 6.22
N ILE A 160 -5.65 25.43 7.49
CA ILE A 160 -6.17 24.60 8.57
C ILE A 160 -7.50 25.13 9.10
N GLU A 161 -8.02 26.17 8.47
CA GLU A 161 -9.32 26.76 8.76
C GLU A 161 -10.43 25.75 8.51
N GLY A 162 -11.33 25.60 9.48
CA GLY A 162 -12.42 24.61 9.43
C GLY A 162 -12.01 23.18 9.82
N ALA A 163 -10.75 22.93 10.17
CA ALA A 163 -10.34 21.64 10.70
C ALA A 163 -11.01 21.34 12.06
N SER A 164 -11.41 20.09 12.26
CA SER A 164 -11.98 19.64 13.54
C SER A 164 -10.97 19.80 14.68
N LYS A 165 -11.48 20.19 15.86
CA LYS A 165 -10.66 20.37 17.06
C LYS A 165 -9.91 19.08 17.40
N GLY A 166 -8.58 19.16 17.43
CA GLY A 166 -7.71 18.03 17.75
C GLY A 166 -6.81 17.61 16.59
N PHE A 167 -7.17 17.91 15.35
CA PHE A 167 -6.28 17.72 14.20
C PHE A 167 -4.95 18.46 14.41
N ARG A 168 -3.87 17.85 13.93
CA ARG A 168 -2.53 18.41 13.96
C ARG A 168 -2.01 18.57 12.55
N PHE A 169 -1.37 19.69 12.30
CA PHE A 169 -0.86 20.04 10.99
C PHE A 169 0.59 20.48 11.09
N ASN A 170 1.42 19.94 10.22
CA ASN A 170 2.81 20.32 10.09
C ASN A 170 3.20 20.35 8.61
N ARG A 171 4.47 20.61 8.33
CA ARG A 171 5.02 20.79 7.00
C ARG A 171 6.43 20.25 6.94
N SER A 172 6.79 19.70 5.79
CA SER A 172 8.17 19.39 5.43
C SER A 172 8.40 19.78 3.97
N LYS A 173 9.65 20.11 3.62
CA LYS A 173 10.00 20.50 2.24
C LYS A 173 9.64 19.41 1.22
N SER A 174 9.72 18.14 1.64
CA SER A 174 9.46 16.99 0.79
C SER A 174 8.02 16.49 0.83
N GLY A 175 7.25 16.85 1.87
CA GLY A 175 5.93 16.27 2.17
C GLY A 175 6.01 15.00 2.99
N TRP A 176 7.19 14.39 3.09
CA TRP A 176 7.42 13.18 3.87
C TRP A 176 7.39 13.45 5.36
N PHE A 177 7.05 12.41 6.10
CA PHE A 177 7.26 12.36 7.53
C PHE A 177 8.75 12.32 7.85
N VAL A 178 9.24 13.34 8.55
CA VAL A 178 10.64 13.49 8.94
C VAL A 178 10.76 13.60 10.46
N SER A 179 11.98 13.48 10.99
CA SER A 179 12.24 13.49 12.43
C SER A 179 11.61 14.68 13.17
N THR A 180 11.60 15.88 12.59
CA THR A 180 10.94 17.04 13.21
C THR A 180 9.42 16.91 13.29
N CYS A 181 8.81 16.24 12.31
CA CYS A 181 7.39 15.90 12.35
C CYS A 181 7.13 14.81 13.40
N PHE A 182 8.02 13.83 13.54
CA PHE A 182 7.89 12.79 14.57
C PHE A 182 7.95 13.34 15.99
N HIS A 183 8.92 14.21 16.24
CA HIS A 183 9.05 14.85 17.54
C HIS A 183 7.78 15.64 17.90
N ASP A 184 7.26 16.46 16.98
CA ASP A 184 6.04 17.23 17.20
C ASP A 184 4.79 16.34 17.30
N PHE A 185 4.68 15.26 16.52
CA PHE A 185 3.64 14.23 16.68
C PHE A 185 3.69 13.61 18.09
N PHE A 186 4.87 13.21 18.52
CA PHE A 186 5.09 12.57 19.82
C PHE A 186 4.73 13.52 20.97
N GLU A 187 5.24 14.74 20.96
CA GLU A 187 4.96 15.73 22.01
C GLU A 187 3.52 16.23 22.02
N SER A 188 2.89 16.40 20.85
CA SER A 188 1.57 17.03 20.77
C SER A 188 0.39 16.06 20.89
N LEU A 189 0.62 14.76 20.67
CA LEU A 189 -0.41 13.72 20.70
C LEU A 189 -0.09 12.58 21.68
N ILE A 190 1.13 12.05 21.65
CA ILE A 190 1.48 10.87 22.46
C ILE A 190 1.71 11.27 23.92
N VAL A 191 2.51 12.30 24.21
CA VAL A 191 2.79 12.74 25.58
C VAL A 191 1.51 13.10 26.35
N PRO A 192 0.58 13.93 25.83
CA PRO A 192 -0.67 14.25 26.52
C PRO A 192 -1.57 13.04 26.74
N TRP A 193 -1.46 12.02 25.88
CA TRP A 193 -2.17 10.76 26.07
C TRP A 193 -1.54 9.92 27.18
N VAL A 194 -0.20 9.82 27.23
CA VAL A 194 0.54 9.12 28.29
C VAL A 194 0.25 9.71 29.66
N GLU A 195 0.13 11.03 29.77
CA GLU A 195 -0.16 11.76 31.02
C GLU A 195 -1.53 11.41 31.62
N LYS A 196 -2.44 10.79 30.86
CA LYS A 196 -3.73 10.28 31.38
C LYS A 196 -3.55 9.04 32.27
N PHE A 197 -2.40 8.38 32.21
CA PHE A 197 -2.12 7.13 32.90
C PHE A 197 -1.20 7.35 34.11
N GLY A 198 -1.22 6.41 35.05
CA GLY A 198 -0.33 6.45 36.21
C GLY A 198 1.16 6.36 35.80
N PRO A 199 2.08 6.91 36.61
CA PRO A 199 3.52 6.89 36.31
C PRO A 199 4.07 5.46 36.19
N ASP A 200 3.50 4.52 36.95
CA ASP A 200 3.95 3.12 37.01
C ASP A 200 3.36 2.21 35.92
N GLU A 201 2.44 2.70 35.09
CA GLU A 201 1.93 1.90 33.96
C GLU A 201 2.97 1.89 32.84
N GLU A 202 3.37 0.73 32.35
CA GLU A 202 4.21 0.62 31.15
C GLU A 202 3.40 1.03 29.90
N LYS A 203 4.01 1.82 29.01
CA LYS A 203 3.39 2.28 27.76
C LYS A 203 4.30 1.94 26.59
N VAL A 204 3.72 1.43 25.52
CA VAL A 204 4.46 1.01 24.33
C VAL A 204 3.89 1.70 23.11
N LEU A 205 4.78 2.33 22.34
CA LEU A 205 4.47 2.91 21.03
C LEU A 205 5.15 2.05 19.97
N ILE A 206 4.35 1.52 19.05
CA ILE A 206 4.75 0.61 17.98
C ILE A 206 4.51 1.31 16.64
N SER A 207 5.40 1.07 15.69
CA SER A 207 5.29 1.44 14.28
C SER A 207 5.32 0.20 13.41
#